data_AF-A0A2T8I8J0-F1
#
_entry.id   AF-A0A2T8I8J0-F1
#
_cell.length_a   1.000
_cell.length_b   1.000
_cell.length_c   1.000
_cell.angle_alpha   90.00
_cell.angle_beta   90.00
_cell.angle_gamma   90.00
#
_symmetry.space_group_name_H-M   'P 1'
#
loop_
_entity.id
_entity.type
_entity.pdbx_description
1 polymer ?
#
loop_
_entity_poly.entity_id
_entity_poly.type
_entity_poly.pdbx_seq_one_letter_code
_entity_poly.pdbx_strand_id
1 'polypeptide(L)' 'MRVTKSGARGVRFEGAERGGPKGLLAVAADIFSVAPSLLVVDDKKDGGDTLEYRSFCSDELRPALKDIIWAADPAPAAVV' A
#
# COMPACT_ATOMS: atom_id res chain seq x y z
N MET A 1 -3.32 -5.43 -11.62
CA MET A 1 -2.11 -4.68 -11.23
C MET A 1 -0.87 -5.38 -11.79
N ARG A 2 0.03 -4.64 -12.43
CA ARG A 2 1.40 -5.06 -12.76
C ARG A 2 2.32 -4.70 -11.60
N VAL A 3 3.23 -5.59 -11.22
CA VAL A 3 4.23 -5.33 -10.17
C VAL A 3 5.61 -5.29 -10.79
N THR A 4 6.38 -4.26 -10.46
CA THR A 4 7.77 -4.08 -10.89
C THR A 4 8.65 -3.74 -9.71
N LYS A 5 9.95 -4.02 -9.81
CA LYS A 5 10.93 -3.64 -8.77
C LYS A 5 11.16 -2.13 -8.80
N SER A 6 11.14 -1.49 -7.65
CA SER A 6 11.52 -0.09 -7.46
C SER A 6 12.69 0.00 -6.48
N GLY A 7 13.83 0.57 -6.90
CA GLY A 7 15.00 0.67 -6.03
C GLY A 7 15.54 -0.68 -5.52
N ALA A 8 16.30 -0.66 -4.42
CA ALA A 8 16.90 -1.86 -3.83
C ALA A 8 15.91 -2.68 -2.99
N ARG A 9 15.03 -1.99 -2.25
CA ARG A 9 14.05 -2.57 -1.32
C ARG A 9 12.67 -1.93 -1.51
N GLY A 10 12.22 -1.86 -2.76
CA GLY A 10 10.91 -1.32 -3.08
C GLY A 10 10.25 -2.04 -4.25
N VAL A 11 8.95 -1.83 -4.35
CA VAL A 11 8.09 -2.36 -5.41
C VAL A 11 7.21 -1.25 -5.93
N ARG A 12 6.81 -1.35 -7.19
CA ARG A 12 5.88 -0.43 -7.84
C ARG A 12 4.73 -1.23 -8.41
N PHE A 13 3.53 -0.86 -8.00
CA PHE A 13 2.25 -1.37 -8.49
C PHE A 13 1.71 -0.41 -9.55
N GLU A 14 1.26 -0.93 -10.68
CA GLU A 14 0.69 -0.13 -11.77
C GLU A 14 -0.60 -0.77 -12.32
N GLY A 15 -1.62 0.05 -12.56
CA GLY A 15 -2.88 -0.38 -13.17
C GLY A 15 -2.66 -1.05 -14.53
N ALA A 16 -3.45 -2.09 -14.83
CA ALA A 16 -3.30 -2.86 -16.07
C ALA A 16 -4.12 -2.29 -17.25
N GLU A 17 -5.20 -1.57 -16.96
CA GLU A 17 -6.11 -1.01 -17.95
C GLU A 17 -5.93 0.49 -18.07
N ARG A 18 -6.14 1.04 -19.28
CA ARG A 18 -6.00 2.47 -19.56
C ARG A 18 -6.82 3.28 -18.54
N GLY A 19 -6.10 4.05 -17.73
CA GLY A 19 -6.70 4.77 -16.61
C GLY A 19 -7.56 5.95 -17.05
N GLY A 20 -8.14 6.62 -16.07
CA GLY A 20 -8.95 7.82 -16.27
C GLY A 20 -8.14 9.02 -16.79
N PRO A 21 -8.69 10.25 -16.75
CA PRO A 21 -8.03 11.46 -17.23
C PRO A 21 -6.65 11.73 -16.61
N LYS A 22 -6.37 11.16 -15.43
CA LYS A 22 -5.09 11.28 -14.72
C LYS A 22 -4.11 10.13 -15.00
N GLY A 23 -4.41 9.28 -15.98
CA GLY A 23 -3.59 8.13 -16.35
C GLY A 23 -3.80 6.93 -15.42
N LEU A 24 -2.92 5.95 -15.56
CA LEU A 24 -2.92 4.73 -14.75
C LEU A 24 -2.62 5.05 -13.28
N LEU A 25 -3.32 4.40 -12.35
CA LEU A 25 -2.90 4.35 -10.97
C LEU A 25 -1.52 3.71 -10.89
N ALA A 26 -0.58 4.40 -10.27
CA ALA A 26 0.72 3.85 -9.90
C ALA A 26 1.01 4.13 -8.43
N VAL A 27 1.48 3.11 -7.73
CA VAL A 27 1.81 3.16 -6.29
C VAL A 27 3.21 2.62 -6.10
N ALA A 28 4.09 3.41 -5.50
CA ALA A 28 5.40 2.97 -5.06
C ALA A 28 5.33 2.56 -3.59
N ALA A 29 5.96 1.46 -3.23
CA ALA A 29 6.11 1.05 -1.84
C ALA A 29 7.60 0.77 -1.56
N ASP A 30 8.17 1.52 -0.62
CA ASP A 30 9.55 1.37 -0.19
C ASP A 30 9.59 0.76 1.21
N ILE A 31 10.55 -0.14 1.43
CA ILE A 31 10.72 -0.88 2.69
C ILE A 31 11.94 -0.36 3.44
N PHE A 32 11.70 0.13 4.64
CA PHE A 32 12.73 0.68 5.54
C PHE A 32 12.88 -0.20 6.78
N SER A 33 14.12 -0.48 7.17
CA SER A 33 14.41 -1.14 8.45
C SER A 33 14.59 -0.07 9.52
N VAL A 34 13.71 -0.03 10.50
CA VAL A 34 13.80 0.92 11.63
C VAL A 34 14.33 0.26 12.90
N ALA A 35 14.25 -1.07 12.99
CA ALA A 35 14.92 -1.91 13.97
C ALA A 35 15.21 -3.30 13.36
N PRO A 36 16.00 -4.18 14.02
CA PRO A 36 16.34 -5.51 13.47
C PRO A 36 15.12 -6.38 13.13
N SER A 37 14.03 -6.23 13.87
CA SER A 37 12.78 -6.98 13.68
C SER A 37 11.59 -6.10 13.29
N LEU A 38 11.82 -4.82 12.95
CA LEU A 38 10.77 -3.88 12.60
C LEU A 38 11.05 -3.23 11.25
N LEU A 39 10.17 -3.53 10.30
CA LEU A 39 10.16 -2.96 8.96
C LEU A 39 8.97 -2.01 8.84
N VAL A 40 9.20 -0.86 8.20
CA VAL A 40 8.17 0.09 7.82
C VAL A 40 8.04 0.04 6.30
N VAL A 41 6.81 -0.10 5.82
CA VAL A 41 6.47 0.02 4.41
C VAL A 41 5.84 1.39 4.22
N ASP A 42 6.43 2.20 3.35
CA ASP A 42 5.95 3.53 2.99
C ASP A 42 5.33 3.45 1.60
N ASP A 43 3.99 3.47 1.53
CA ASP A 43 3.25 3.51 0.27
C ASP A 43 2.99 4.96 -0.19
N LYS A 44 3.29 5.24 -1.45
CA LYS A 44 3.19 6.57 -2.05
C LYS A 44 2.47 6.49 -3.38
N LYS A 45 1.62 7.49 -3.64
CA LYS A 45 1.07 7.70 -4.98
C LYS A 45 2.17 8.15 -5.93
N ASP A 46 2.44 7.34 -6.93
CA ASP A 46 3.42 7.59 -7.99
C ASP A 46 2.75 8.10 -9.28
N GLY A 47 1.48 7.74 -9.51
CA GLY A 47 0.70 8.19 -10.68
C GLY A 47 -0.81 7.96 -10.52
N GLY A 48 -1.62 8.57 -11.37
CA GLY A 48 -3.08 8.38 -11.40
C GLY A 48 -3.88 9.26 -10.43
N ASP A 49 -5.15 8.90 -10.27
CA ASP A 49 -6.10 9.66 -9.46
C ASP A 49 -5.91 9.40 -7.95
N THR A 50 -6.10 10.47 -7.16
CA THR A 50 -5.89 10.40 -5.71
C THR A 50 -7.01 9.63 -4.98
N LEU A 51 -8.24 9.68 -5.48
CA LEU A 51 -9.35 8.94 -4.92
C LEU A 51 -9.17 7.45 -5.20
N GLU A 52 -8.79 7.11 -6.44
CA GLU A 52 -8.41 5.74 -6.83
C GLU A 52 -7.27 5.19 -5.97
N TYR A 53 -6.21 5.97 -5.74
CA TYR A 53 -5.12 5.62 -4.82
C TYR A 53 -5.61 5.33 -3.40
N ARG A 54 -6.47 6.19 -2.84
CA ARG A 54 -6.99 6.02 -1.47
C ARG A 54 -7.85 4.77 -1.35
N SER A 55 -8.74 4.52 -2.32
CA SER A 55 -9.56 3.31 -2.38
C SER A 55 -8.68 2.08 -2.52
N PHE A 56 -7.69 2.08 -3.41
CA PHE A 56 -6.74 0.97 -3.52
C PHE A 56 -6.02 0.69 -2.20
N CYS A 57 -5.51 1.72 -1.51
CA CYS A 57 -4.84 1.52 -0.23
C CYS A 57 -5.78 0.96 0.85
N SER A 58 -7.03 1.44 0.91
CA SER A 58 -8.02 1.05 1.91
C SER A 58 -8.60 -0.35 1.66
N ASP A 59 -8.97 -0.63 0.41
CA ASP A 59 -9.89 -1.72 0.08
C ASP A 59 -9.14 -2.93 -0.49
N GLU A 60 -7.93 -2.73 -1.02
CA GLU A 60 -7.10 -3.80 -1.60
C GLU A 60 -5.79 -3.99 -0.83
N LEU A 61 -4.95 -2.96 -0.75
CA LEU A 61 -3.58 -3.08 -0.24
C LEU A 61 -3.53 -3.43 1.25
N ARG A 62 -4.17 -2.62 2.12
CA ARG A 62 -4.16 -2.89 3.56
C ARG A 62 -4.81 -4.23 3.92
N PRO A 63 -5.98 -4.61 3.37
CA PRO A 63 -6.58 -5.92 3.63
C PRO A 63 -5.70 -7.09 3.18
N ALA A 64 -4.99 -6.96 2.04
CA ALA A 64 -4.08 -7.99 1.54
C ALA A 64 -2.84 -8.19 2.42
N LEU A 65 -2.46 -7.18 3.22
CA LEU A 65 -1.29 -7.19 4.10
C LEU A 65 -1.66 -7.41 5.58
N LYS A 66 -2.93 -7.68 5.90
CA LYS A 66 -3.44 -7.78 7.27
C LYS A 66 -2.67 -8.77 8.16
N ASP A 67 -2.16 -9.86 7.58
CA ASP A 67 -1.50 -10.94 8.32
C ASP A 67 -0.02 -10.63 8.64
N ILE A 68 0.52 -9.54 8.05
CA ILE A 68 1.92 -9.13 8.23
C ILE A 68 2.08 -7.71 8.80
N ILE A 69 1.03 -6.87 8.70
CA ILE A 69 1.02 -5.56 9.34
C ILE A 69 0.91 -5.76 10.85
N TRP A 70 1.72 -5.01 11.59
CA TRP A 70 1.52 -4.88 13.02
C TRP A 70 0.20 -4.15 13.27
N ALA A 71 -0.87 -4.90 13.52
CA ALA A 71 -2.11 -4.37 14.07
C ALA A 71 -1.94 -4.27 15.60
N ALA A 72 -2.09 -3.07 16.17
CA ALA A 72 -2.51 -3.00 17.56
C ALA A 72 -3.88 -3.66 17.60
N ASP A 73 -4.03 -4.73 18.39
CA ASP A 73 -5.31 -5.36 18.63
C ASP A 73 -6.34 -4.26 18.94
N PRO A 74 -7.46 -4.12 18.20
CA PRO A 74 -8.48 -3.16 18.58
C PRO A 74 -8.90 -3.57 19.99
N ALA A 75 -8.63 -2.70 20.96
CA ALA A 75 -9.03 -2.92 22.35
C ALA A 75 -10.45 -3.50 22.36
N PRO A 76 -10.72 -4.61 23.08
CA PRO A 76 -12.00 -5.28 23.01
C PRO A 76 -13.08 -4.25 23.27
N ALA A 77 -14.01 -4.11 22.32
CA ALA A 77 -15.16 -3.24 22.47
C ALA A 77 -15.76 -3.53 23.83
N ALA A 78 -15.70 -2.53 24.73
CA ALA A 78 -16.28 -2.63 26.04
C ALA A 78 -17.73 -3.07 25.85
N VAL A 79 -18.01 -4.31 26.27
CA VAL A 79 -19.36 -4.83 26.39
C VAL A 79 -20.07 -3.93 27.39
N VAL A 80 -21.00 -3.12 26.88
CA VAL A 80 -21.96 -2.35 27.66
C VAL A 80 -23.23 -3.16 27.81
#